data_AF-A6GDF4-F1
#
_entry.id   AF-A6GDF4-F1
#
_cell.length_a   1.000
_cell.length_b   1.000
_cell.length_c   1.000
_cell.angle_alpha   90.00
_cell.angle_beta   90.00
_cell.angle_gamma   90.00
#
_symmetry.space_group_name_H-M   'P 1'
#
loop_
_entity.id
_entity.type
_entity.pdbx_description
1 polymer ?
#
loop_
_entity_poly.entity_id
_entity_poly.type
_entity_poly.pdbx_seq_one_letter_code
_entity_poly.pdbx_strand_id
1 'polypeptide(L)'
;MRRRAWPLLACCLGCTPATAPEDATAPPAVLVERGGSASAAEAGGDDATPAAEAATTTSPELEDFVPATVGNPRCEVAVVELLEAEQYRGPGPMTPALDAQFAADPDFARFYQSESHGDQHIQCHYAVELSSHPKQRFRWREVRSNTLEEHTPAVCNGLAAEVAESILETTGDCLDLDAGAYWGYVLEPMP
;
A
#
# COMPACT_ATOMS: atom_id res chain seq x y z
N MET A 1 10.39 14.50 52.97
CA MET A 1 9.36 15.41 52.41
C MET A 1 9.96 16.79 52.18
N ARG A 2 10.36 17.11 50.94
CA ARG A 2 10.70 18.49 50.53
C ARG A 2 10.17 18.70 49.12
N ARG A 3 9.11 19.50 49.02
CA ARG A 3 8.47 19.93 47.78
C ARG A 3 9.29 21.07 47.19
N ARG A 4 9.64 21.00 45.91
CA ARG A 4 10.08 22.16 45.13
C ARG A 4 9.15 22.31 43.94
N ALA A 5 8.35 23.37 44.01
CA ALA A 5 7.51 23.85 42.93
C ALA A 5 8.39 24.55 41.89
N TRP A 6 8.14 24.28 40.61
CA TRP A 6 8.63 25.09 39.50
C TRP A 6 7.44 25.81 38.86
N PRO A 7 7.57 27.10 38.52
CA PRO A 7 6.48 27.89 37.98
C PRO A 7 6.25 27.59 36.50
N LEU A 8 4.95 27.52 36.18
CA LEU A 8 4.38 27.60 34.83
C LEU A 8 4.70 28.98 34.24
N LEU A 9 5.40 29.01 33.11
CA LEU A 9 5.44 30.20 32.25
C LEU A 9 4.44 30.01 31.12
N ALA A 10 3.31 30.69 31.25
CA ALA A 10 2.39 30.96 30.17
C ALA A 10 2.95 32.10 29.32
N CYS A 11 3.06 31.89 28.01
CA CYS A 11 3.09 32.98 27.03
C CYS A 11 2.08 32.67 25.93
N CYS A 12 1.00 33.45 25.99
CA CYS A 12 0.02 33.64 24.94
C CYS A 12 0.61 34.47 23.79
N LEU A 13 -0.16 34.54 22.70
CA LEU A 13 -0.18 35.57 21.65
C LEU A 13 0.63 35.28 20.39
N GLY A 14 -0.05 34.72 19.40
CA GLY A 14 0.41 34.66 18.01
C GLY A 14 -0.60 34.11 17.00
N CYS A 15 -1.91 34.24 17.24
CA CYS A 15 -2.91 33.95 16.21
C CYS A 15 -3.00 35.14 15.24
N THR A 16 -2.41 35.01 14.06
CA THR A 16 -2.78 35.80 12.87
C THR A 16 -3.53 34.89 11.90
N PRO A 17 -4.83 35.12 11.63
CA PRO A 17 -5.50 34.47 10.52
C PRO A 17 -4.98 35.10 9.21
N ALA A 18 -4.27 34.31 8.41
CA ALA A 18 -3.91 34.70 7.06
C ALA A 18 -5.14 34.57 6.17
N THR A 19 -5.54 35.72 5.63
CA THR A 19 -6.63 35.96 4.69
C THR A 19 -6.56 35.02 3.49
N ALA A 20 -7.68 34.36 3.19
CA ALA A 20 -7.89 33.63 1.95
C ALA A 20 -8.05 34.62 0.77
N PRO A 21 -7.40 34.39 -0.38
CA PRO A 21 -7.84 34.98 -1.64
C PRO A 21 -8.96 34.11 -2.25
N GLU A 22 -10.18 34.65 -2.25
CA GLU A 22 -11.12 34.44 -3.35
C GLU A 22 -10.50 35.06 -4.60
N ASP A 23 -10.26 34.29 -5.68
CA ASP A 23 -10.87 34.60 -6.97
C ASP A 23 -10.66 33.46 -7.98
N ALA A 24 -11.64 33.40 -8.87
CA ALA A 24 -11.97 32.43 -9.88
C ALA A 24 -10.83 32.03 -10.84
N THR A 25 -10.92 30.78 -11.32
CA THR A 25 -11.12 30.48 -12.74
C THR A 25 -11.50 29.00 -12.89
N ALA A 26 -12.77 28.74 -13.15
CA ALA A 26 -13.23 27.44 -13.63
C ALA A 26 -12.78 27.26 -15.10
N PRO A 27 -12.15 26.15 -15.48
CA PRO A 27 -11.97 25.82 -16.89
C PRO A 27 -13.33 25.44 -17.52
N PRO A 28 -13.58 25.82 -18.78
CA PRO A 28 -14.86 25.56 -19.45
C PRO A 28 -15.12 24.06 -19.65
N ALA A 29 -16.38 23.69 -19.50
CA ALA A 29 -16.92 22.38 -19.84
C ALA A 29 -16.65 22.07 -21.32
N VAL A 30 -15.83 21.05 -21.58
CA VAL A 30 -15.69 20.47 -22.91
C VAL A 30 -16.85 19.49 -23.11
N LEU A 31 -17.85 19.96 -23.85
CA LEU A 31 -18.83 19.12 -24.54
C LEU A 31 -18.08 18.26 -25.57
N VAL A 32 -17.93 16.97 -25.32
CA VAL A 32 -17.61 16.01 -26.39
C VAL A 32 -18.90 15.31 -26.78
N GLU A 33 -19.28 15.57 -28.03
CA GLU A 33 -20.50 15.09 -28.65
C GLU A 33 -20.58 13.57 -28.72
N ARG A 34 -21.77 13.09 -28.39
CA ARG A 34 -22.22 11.71 -28.54
C ARG A 34 -22.43 11.42 -30.03
N GLY A 35 -21.35 11.03 -30.72
CA GLY A 35 -21.39 10.54 -32.09
C GLY A 35 -21.89 9.10 -32.15
N GLY A 36 -23.20 8.93 -32.37
CA GLY A 36 -23.75 7.67 -32.85
C GLY A 36 -23.55 7.52 -34.36
N SER A 37 -23.18 6.32 -34.81
CA SER A 37 -23.57 5.77 -36.12
C SER A 37 -23.39 4.25 -36.14
N ALA A 38 -24.51 3.57 -35.94
CA ALA A 38 -25.10 2.53 -36.78
C ALA A 38 -24.21 1.51 -37.56
N SER A 39 -24.49 0.24 -37.25
CA SER A 39 -24.99 -0.81 -38.15
C SER A 39 -24.04 -1.86 -38.77
N ALA A 40 -24.37 -3.10 -38.40
CA ALA A 40 -24.48 -4.35 -39.17
C ALA A 40 -23.24 -5.00 -39.83
N ALA A 41 -22.94 -6.21 -39.36
CA ALA A 41 -22.77 -7.39 -40.23
C ALA A 41 -23.03 -8.67 -39.44
N GLU A 42 -24.09 -9.40 -39.81
CA GLU A 42 -24.25 -10.83 -39.54
C GLU A 42 -23.53 -11.63 -40.63
N ALA A 43 -22.76 -12.63 -40.22
CA ALA A 43 -22.36 -13.83 -40.96
C ALA A 43 -21.92 -14.83 -39.86
N GLY A 44 -22.47 -16.03 -39.69
CA GLY A 44 -22.91 -17.00 -40.68
C GLY A 44 -21.76 -17.96 -40.98
N GLY A 45 -21.76 -19.14 -40.36
CA GLY A 45 -21.06 -20.33 -40.89
C GLY A 45 -20.03 -21.02 -40.00
N ASP A 46 -20.39 -22.26 -39.63
CA ASP A 46 -19.54 -23.47 -39.53
C ASP A 46 -18.59 -23.69 -38.34
N ASP A 47 -19.13 -24.46 -37.39
CA ASP A 47 -18.65 -25.78 -36.96
C ASP A 47 -17.19 -26.15 -37.33
N ALA A 48 -16.29 -25.97 -36.37
CA ALA A 48 -15.14 -26.84 -36.18
C ALA A 48 -14.73 -26.76 -34.71
N THR A 49 -15.22 -27.72 -33.93
CA THR A 49 -14.77 -27.98 -32.56
C THR A 49 -13.24 -28.14 -32.57
N PRO A 50 -12.44 -27.23 -31.96
CA PRO A 50 -11.03 -27.50 -31.79
C PRO A 50 -10.88 -28.58 -30.72
N ALA A 51 -10.00 -29.53 -31.03
CA ALA A 51 -9.60 -30.60 -30.13
C ALA A 51 -9.33 -30.05 -28.74
N ALA A 52 -10.00 -30.64 -27.74
CA ALA A 52 -9.60 -30.53 -26.34
C ALA A 52 -8.25 -31.24 -26.17
N GLU A 53 -7.18 -30.60 -26.66
CA GLU A 53 -5.85 -30.86 -26.17
C GLU A 53 -5.83 -30.39 -24.72
N ALA A 54 -5.43 -31.31 -23.85
CA ALA A 54 -5.39 -31.12 -22.42
C ALA A 54 -4.58 -29.87 -22.07
N ALA A 55 -5.28 -28.76 -21.81
CA ALA A 55 -4.78 -27.72 -20.94
C ALA A 55 -4.70 -28.36 -19.55
N THR A 56 -3.59 -29.04 -19.30
CA THR A 56 -3.09 -29.17 -17.94
C THR A 56 -2.77 -27.72 -17.56
N THR A 57 -3.76 -27.05 -16.99
CA THR A 57 -3.55 -25.81 -16.27
C THR A 57 -2.62 -26.19 -15.14
N THR A 58 -1.32 -26.11 -15.40
CA THR A 58 -0.32 -26.04 -14.34
C THR A 58 -0.68 -24.77 -13.60
N SER A 59 -1.52 -24.93 -12.57
CA SER A 59 -1.74 -23.89 -11.58
C SER A 59 -0.34 -23.42 -11.20
N PRO A 60 0.01 -22.13 -11.37
CA PRO A 60 1.33 -21.67 -10.96
C PRO A 60 1.48 -22.09 -9.51
N GLU A 61 2.46 -22.94 -9.26
CA GLU A 61 2.85 -23.35 -7.93
C GLU A 61 3.16 -22.04 -7.22
N LEU A 62 2.32 -21.65 -6.25
CA LEU A 62 2.56 -20.47 -5.43
C LEU A 62 3.92 -20.70 -4.78
N GLU A 63 4.93 -19.94 -5.18
CA GLU A 63 6.27 -20.05 -4.63
C GLU A 63 6.19 -19.92 -3.12
N ASP A 64 6.78 -20.87 -2.39
CA ASP A 64 6.83 -20.81 -0.94
C ASP A 64 7.59 -19.55 -0.48
N PHE A 65 7.15 -18.95 0.62
CA PHE A 65 7.81 -17.76 1.19
C PHE A 65 9.28 -18.06 1.56
N VAL A 66 10.18 -17.19 1.11
CA VAL A 66 11.62 -17.30 1.39
C VAL A 66 12.01 -16.28 2.47
N PRO A 67 12.24 -16.69 3.73
CA PRO A 67 12.64 -15.77 4.79
C PRO A 67 14.05 -15.20 4.54
N ALA A 68 14.28 -13.99 5.02
CA ALA A 68 15.59 -13.34 4.91
C ALA A 68 15.93 -12.55 6.17
N THR A 69 17.23 -12.44 6.43
CA THR A 69 17.79 -11.62 7.49
C THR A 69 18.86 -10.71 6.90
N VAL A 70 18.68 -9.41 7.07
CA VAL A 70 19.64 -8.38 6.64
C VAL A 70 19.97 -7.50 7.82
N GLY A 71 21.22 -7.09 7.95
CA GLY A 71 21.65 -6.31 9.09
C GLY A 71 23.06 -5.76 8.98
N ASN A 72 23.36 -4.93 9.95
CA ASN A 72 24.68 -4.40 10.24
C ASN A 72 24.96 -4.59 11.75
N PRO A 73 26.15 -4.23 12.26
CA PRO A 73 26.47 -4.44 13.66
C PRO A 73 25.58 -3.69 14.68
N ARG A 74 24.72 -2.77 14.24
CA ARG A 74 23.83 -1.98 15.10
C ARG A 74 22.38 -2.47 15.07
N CYS A 75 21.91 -2.97 13.93
CA CYS A 75 20.59 -3.56 13.79
C CYS A 75 20.59 -4.74 12.81
N GLU A 76 19.84 -5.78 13.16
CA GLU A 76 19.53 -6.90 12.30
C GLU A 76 18.01 -7.04 12.22
N VAL A 77 17.52 -7.14 10.99
CA VAL A 77 16.10 -7.25 10.64
C VAL A 77 15.89 -8.61 9.99
N ALA A 78 15.02 -9.42 10.58
CA ALA A 78 14.62 -10.71 10.03
C ALA A 78 13.15 -10.64 9.59
N VAL A 79 12.89 -10.83 8.30
CA VAL A 79 11.54 -11.00 7.75
C VAL A 79 11.26 -12.49 7.73
N VAL A 80 10.47 -12.94 8.70
CA VAL A 80 10.35 -14.36 9.05
C VAL A 80 9.13 -15.04 8.44
N GLU A 81 8.13 -14.26 8.01
CA GLU A 81 6.87 -14.78 7.49
C GLU A 81 6.17 -13.73 6.62
N LEU A 82 5.58 -14.15 5.50
CA LEU A 82 4.55 -13.39 4.80
C LEU A 82 3.20 -13.69 5.45
N LEU A 83 2.59 -12.69 6.06
CA LEU A 83 1.31 -12.81 6.75
C LEU A 83 0.12 -12.75 5.78
N GLU A 84 0.21 -11.85 4.80
CA GLU A 84 -0.89 -11.54 3.89
C GLU A 84 -0.34 -10.86 2.63
N ALA A 85 -0.93 -11.18 1.48
CA ALA A 85 -0.60 -10.57 0.20
C ALA A 85 -1.88 -10.36 -0.60
N GLU A 86 -2.26 -9.10 -0.79
CA GLU A 86 -3.52 -8.74 -1.43
C GLU A 86 -3.29 -7.79 -2.60
N GLN A 87 -4.06 -7.99 -3.67
CA GLN A 87 -4.12 -7.05 -4.78
C GLN A 87 -5.34 -6.14 -4.60
N TYR A 88 -5.13 -4.84 -4.71
CA TYR A 88 -6.21 -3.86 -4.66
C TYR A 88 -6.13 -2.87 -5.83
N ARG A 89 -7.23 -2.14 -6.05
CA ARG A 89 -7.36 -1.06 -7.03
C ARG A 89 -7.55 0.26 -6.32
N GLY A 90 -6.93 1.33 -6.81
CA GLY A 90 -7.04 2.63 -6.16
C GLY A 90 -5.73 3.42 -6.19
N PRO A 91 -5.76 4.76 -6.10
CA PRO A 91 -4.54 5.55 -5.96
C PRO A 91 -3.85 5.28 -4.62
N GLY A 92 -2.77 4.50 -4.62
CA GLY A 92 -1.81 4.46 -3.52
C GLY A 92 -2.11 3.50 -2.35
N PRO A 93 -1.18 3.40 -1.37
CA PRO A 93 -1.19 2.38 -0.31
C PRO A 93 -2.48 2.38 0.51
N MET A 94 -3.02 1.20 0.81
CA MET A 94 -4.15 1.05 1.71
C MET A 94 -3.72 1.45 3.13
N THR A 95 -3.97 2.68 3.56
CA THR A 95 -3.67 3.14 4.93
C THR A 95 -4.79 2.73 5.90
N PRO A 96 -4.52 2.56 7.22
CA PRO A 96 -5.59 2.26 8.18
C PRO A 96 -6.70 3.32 8.20
N ALA A 97 -6.35 4.59 7.97
CA ALA A 97 -7.32 5.68 7.89
C ALA A 97 -8.19 5.58 6.64
N LEU A 98 -7.59 5.23 5.49
CA LEU A 98 -8.33 5.04 4.24
C LEU A 98 -9.21 3.78 4.32
N ASP A 99 -8.76 2.72 4.99
CA ASP A 99 -9.52 1.48 5.19
C ASP A 99 -10.77 1.72 6.05
N ALA A 100 -10.58 2.43 7.17
CA ALA A 100 -11.69 2.87 8.02
C ALA A 100 -12.69 3.74 7.25
N GLN A 101 -12.21 4.59 6.33
CA GLN A 101 -13.08 5.42 5.48
C GLN A 101 -13.87 4.58 4.47
N PHE A 102 -13.27 3.57 3.85
CA PHE A 102 -13.98 2.64 2.95
C PHE A 102 -15.06 1.84 3.68
N ALA A 103 -14.76 1.38 4.91
CA ALA A 103 -15.72 0.67 5.74
C ALA A 103 -16.88 1.58 6.20
N ALA A 104 -16.61 2.86 6.45
CA ALA A 104 -17.60 3.84 6.90
C ALA A 104 -18.46 4.42 5.78
N ASP A 105 -17.94 4.52 4.55
CA ASP A 105 -18.62 5.14 3.40
C ASP A 105 -18.45 4.32 2.10
N PRO A 106 -19.42 3.45 1.77
CA PRO A 106 -19.41 2.65 0.54
C PRO A 106 -19.49 3.47 -0.76
N ASP A 107 -20.03 4.69 -0.73
CA ASP A 107 -20.14 5.54 -1.92
C ASP A 107 -18.79 6.17 -2.25
N PHE A 108 -18.07 6.61 -1.21
CA PHE A 108 -16.68 7.01 -1.33
C PHE A 108 -15.81 5.87 -1.86
N ALA A 109 -15.96 4.65 -1.34
CA ALA A 109 -15.21 3.49 -1.84
C ALA A 109 -15.45 3.25 -3.35
N ARG A 110 -16.71 3.32 -3.81
CA ARG A 110 -17.04 3.17 -5.24
C ARG A 110 -16.46 4.29 -6.09
N PHE A 111 -16.54 5.53 -5.62
CA PHE A 111 -15.95 6.68 -6.32
C PHE A 111 -14.43 6.56 -6.42
N TYR A 112 -13.77 6.25 -5.31
CA TYR A 112 -12.32 6.05 -5.24
C TYR A 112 -11.85 4.94 -6.19
N GLN A 113 -12.56 3.82 -6.23
CA GLN A 113 -12.28 2.74 -7.18
C GLN A 113 -12.45 3.18 -8.63
N SER A 114 -13.43 4.05 -8.93
CA SER A 114 -13.67 4.54 -10.29
C SER A 114 -12.60 5.51 -10.79
N GLU A 115 -12.04 6.35 -9.90
CA GLU A 115 -10.96 7.29 -10.24
C GLU A 115 -9.60 6.61 -10.44
N SER A 116 -9.46 5.35 -9.99
CA SER A 116 -8.19 4.63 -10.08
C SER A 116 -7.76 4.29 -11.51
N HIS A 117 -8.62 4.43 -12.52
CA HIS A 117 -8.32 4.25 -13.95
C HIS A 117 -7.57 2.96 -14.38
N GLY A 118 -7.45 1.95 -13.50
CA GLY A 118 -6.69 0.73 -13.77
C GLY A 118 -5.44 0.57 -12.91
N ASP A 119 -5.11 1.52 -12.04
CA ASP A 119 -4.05 1.38 -11.05
C ASP A 119 -4.33 0.17 -10.17
N GLN A 120 -3.39 -0.77 -10.23
CA GLN A 120 -3.36 -1.94 -9.39
C GLN A 120 -2.14 -1.85 -8.50
N HIS A 121 -2.31 -2.34 -7.28
CA HIS A 121 -1.23 -2.39 -6.31
C HIS A 121 -1.28 -3.72 -5.61
N ILE A 122 -0.13 -4.16 -5.14
CA ILE A 122 0.01 -5.32 -4.28
C ILE A 122 0.46 -4.82 -2.92
N GLN A 123 -0.28 -5.22 -1.90
CA GLN A 123 0.05 -4.98 -0.51
C GLN A 123 0.54 -6.28 0.11
N CYS A 124 1.77 -6.26 0.61
CA CYS A 124 2.35 -7.37 1.33
C CYS A 124 2.46 -7.00 2.81
N HIS A 125 2.01 -7.88 3.70
CA HIS A 125 2.23 -7.76 5.14
C HIS A 125 3.20 -8.84 5.60
N TYR A 126 4.27 -8.43 6.29
CA TYR A 126 5.31 -9.33 6.78
C TYR A 126 5.38 -9.32 8.29
N ALA A 127 5.72 -10.46 8.88
CA ALA A 127 6.18 -10.51 10.25
C ALA A 127 7.69 -10.31 10.29
N VAL A 128 8.11 -9.42 11.18
CA VAL A 128 9.49 -8.95 11.30
C VAL A 128 9.95 -9.13 12.74
N GLU A 129 11.18 -9.60 12.89
CA GLU A 129 11.89 -9.64 14.16
C GLU A 129 13.11 -8.71 14.09
N LEU A 130 13.34 -7.97 15.16
CA LEU A 130 14.47 -7.05 15.28
C LEU A 130 15.40 -7.54 16.38
N SER A 131 16.70 -7.59 16.10
CA SER A 131 17.69 -7.95 17.12
C SER A 131 17.73 -6.97 18.31
N SER A 132 17.33 -5.71 18.08
CA SER A 132 17.21 -4.68 19.11
C SER A 132 16.03 -4.88 20.06
N HIS A 133 15.03 -5.69 19.66
CA HIS A 133 13.81 -5.96 20.42
C HIS A 133 13.54 -7.46 20.53
N PRO A 134 14.42 -8.20 21.24
CA PRO A 134 14.28 -9.64 21.36
C PRO A 134 12.94 -9.97 22.04
N LYS A 135 12.16 -10.88 21.42
CA LYS A 135 10.81 -11.33 21.81
C LYS A 135 9.64 -10.45 21.36
N GLN A 136 9.89 -9.39 20.60
CA GLN A 136 8.83 -8.62 19.95
C GLN A 136 8.83 -8.95 18.46
N ARG A 137 7.68 -9.40 17.95
CA ARG A 137 7.41 -9.46 16.51
C ARG A 137 6.70 -8.17 16.10
N PHE A 138 6.99 -7.71 14.91
CA PHE A 138 6.37 -6.54 14.30
C PHE A 138 5.72 -6.95 13.00
N ARG A 139 4.65 -6.25 12.62
CA ARG A 139 4.07 -6.30 11.29
C ARG A 139 4.65 -5.15 10.50
N TRP A 140 5.17 -5.43 9.31
CA TRP A 140 5.57 -4.44 8.32
C TRP A 140 4.65 -4.52 7.11
N ARG A 141 4.35 -3.38 6.50
CA ARG A 141 3.58 -3.29 5.26
C ARG A 141 4.48 -2.79 4.15
N GLU A 142 4.47 -3.47 3.01
CA GLU A 142 5.12 -3.06 1.77
C GLU A 142 4.06 -2.91 0.68
N VAL A 143 4.18 -1.89 -0.18
CA VAL A 143 3.26 -1.70 -1.31
C VAL A 143 4.03 -1.59 -2.62
N ARG A 144 3.64 -2.41 -3.60
CA ARG A 144 4.18 -2.39 -4.96
C ARG A 144 3.13 -1.89 -5.93
N SER A 145 3.48 -0.92 -6.76
CA SER A 145 2.63 -0.55 -7.89
C SER A 145 2.74 -1.59 -8.99
N ASN A 146 1.58 -2.01 -9.48
CA ASN A 146 1.40 -2.93 -10.59
C ASN A 146 1.01 -2.15 -11.87
N THR A 147 1.18 -0.82 -11.86
CA THR A 147 0.82 0.06 -12.99
C THR A 147 1.87 0.01 -14.11
N LEU A 148 3.16 -0.14 -13.75
CA LEU A 148 4.27 -0.16 -14.72
C LEU A 148 4.76 -1.57 -15.07
N GLU A 149 4.68 -2.49 -14.12
CA GLU A 149 5.11 -3.88 -14.28
C GLU A 149 4.03 -4.80 -13.73
N GLU A 150 3.66 -5.81 -14.52
CA GLU A 150 2.61 -6.74 -14.14
C GLU A 150 3.12 -7.69 -13.05
N HIS A 151 2.57 -7.54 -11.86
CA HIS A 151 2.86 -8.36 -10.69
C HIS A 151 1.60 -9.08 -10.20
N THR A 152 1.80 -10.20 -9.50
CA THR A 152 0.74 -10.89 -8.75
C THR A 152 1.12 -10.92 -7.27
N PRO A 153 0.17 -11.17 -6.34
CA PRO A 153 0.50 -11.29 -4.92
C PRO A 153 1.62 -12.28 -4.59
N ALA A 154 1.87 -13.28 -5.46
CA ALA A 154 2.96 -14.23 -5.30
C ALA A 154 4.35 -13.58 -5.27
N VAL A 155 4.53 -12.39 -5.85
CA VAL A 155 5.82 -11.66 -5.82
C VAL A 155 6.28 -11.41 -4.38
N CYS A 156 5.35 -11.23 -3.44
CA CYS A 156 5.64 -10.98 -2.03
C CYS A 156 6.48 -12.10 -1.39
N ASN A 157 6.44 -13.33 -1.92
CA ASN A 157 7.17 -14.47 -1.38
C ASN A 157 8.70 -14.35 -1.50
N GLY A 158 9.19 -13.62 -2.50
CA GLY A 158 10.61 -13.44 -2.78
C GLY A 158 11.22 -12.14 -2.26
N LEU A 159 10.42 -11.25 -1.67
CA LEU A 159 10.87 -9.88 -1.34
C LEU A 159 11.48 -9.73 0.05
N ALA A 160 11.60 -10.79 0.86
CA ALA A 160 12.00 -10.69 2.26
C ALA A 160 13.32 -9.93 2.47
N ALA A 161 14.31 -10.12 1.59
CA ALA A 161 15.60 -9.42 1.68
C ALA A 161 15.46 -7.92 1.38
N GLU A 162 14.74 -7.57 0.31
CA GLU A 162 14.49 -6.17 -0.08
C GLU A 162 13.67 -5.43 0.98
N VAL A 163 12.68 -6.11 1.56
CA VAL A 163 11.89 -5.57 2.67
C VAL A 163 12.75 -5.32 3.90
N ALA A 164 13.66 -6.24 4.25
CA ALA A 164 14.58 -6.03 5.36
C ALA A 164 15.52 -4.83 5.14
N GLU A 165 16.01 -4.64 3.91
CA GLU A 165 16.79 -3.46 3.52
C GLU A 165 15.98 -2.17 3.61
N SER A 166 14.75 -2.16 3.10
CA SER A 166 13.82 -1.02 3.18
C SER A 166 13.53 -0.61 4.62
N ILE A 167 13.35 -1.58 5.53
CA ILE A 167 13.16 -1.32 6.96
C ILE A 167 14.40 -0.67 7.56
N LEU A 168 15.60 -1.18 7.26
CA LEU A 168 16.85 -0.58 7.75
C LEU A 168 17.01 0.86 7.26
N GLU A 169 16.77 1.13 5.97
CA GLU A 169 16.85 2.47 5.41
C GLU A 169 15.82 3.41 6.05
N THR A 170 14.56 2.98 6.12
CA THR A 170 13.45 3.80 6.61
C THR A 170 13.57 4.12 8.10
N THR A 171 14.05 3.17 8.90
CA THR A 171 14.22 3.34 10.35
C THR A 171 15.59 3.91 10.74
N GLY A 172 16.44 4.21 9.75
CA GLY A 172 17.81 4.69 9.96
C GLY A 172 18.63 3.72 10.81
N ASP A 173 18.75 2.46 10.38
CA ASP A 173 19.38 1.37 11.12
C ASP A 173 18.71 1.08 12.48
N CYS A 174 17.37 1.10 12.52
CA CYS A 174 16.55 0.88 13.72
C CYS A 174 16.78 1.90 14.84
N LEU A 175 17.29 3.09 14.51
CA LEU A 175 17.44 4.19 15.47
C LEU A 175 16.12 4.91 15.74
N ASP A 176 15.21 4.90 14.77
CA ASP A 176 13.87 5.46 14.87
C ASP A 176 12.86 4.53 14.20
N LEU A 177 12.18 3.71 15.00
CA LEU A 177 11.18 2.77 14.48
C LEU A 177 9.89 3.47 14.01
N ASP A 178 9.65 4.70 14.49
CA ASP A 178 8.47 5.49 14.13
C ASP A 178 8.71 6.31 12.86
N ALA A 179 9.96 6.47 12.40
CA ALA A 179 10.31 7.22 11.20
C ALA A 179 9.55 6.75 9.95
N GLY A 180 9.28 5.44 9.84
CA GLY A 180 8.51 4.91 8.73
C GLY A 180 7.05 5.36 8.71
N ALA A 181 6.48 5.76 9.85
CA ALA A 181 5.12 6.29 9.92
C ALA A 181 4.94 7.54 9.05
N TYR A 182 6.00 8.35 8.90
CA TYR A 182 5.98 9.55 8.07
C TYR A 182 5.71 9.23 6.58
N TRP A 183 6.14 8.06 6.14
CA TRP A 183 5.97 7.57 4.77
C TRP A 183 4.83 6.54 4.64
N GLY A 184 4.10 6.29 5.73
CA GLY A 184 3.01 5.32 5.78
C GLY A 184 3.46 3.87 5.98
N TYR A 185 4.69 3.61 6.43
CA TYR A 185 5.22 2.28 6.68
C TYR A 185 5.59 2.13 8.17
N VAL A 186 4.75 1.50 8.99
CA VAL A 186 5.00 1.39 10.44
C VAL A 186 5.36 -0.04 10.80
N LEU A 187 6.34 -0.20 11.69
CA LEU A 187 6.56 -1.45 12.42
C LEU A 187 5.54 -1.57 13.54
N GLU A 188 4.42 -2.23 13.26
CA GLU A 188 3.32 -2.39 14.22
C GLU A 188 3.59 -3.58 15.15
N PRO A 189 3.67 -3.41 16.49
CA PRO A 189 3.87 -4.53 17.40
C PRO A 189 2.76 -5.58 17.27
N MET A 190 3.15 -6.84 17.14
CA MET A 190 2.22 -7.98 17.13
C MET A 190 2.06 -8.56 18.54
N PRO A 191 0.86 -9.05 18.90
CA PRO A 191 0.59 -9.69 20.20
C PRO A 191 1.24 -11.07 20.34
#